data_AF-T0F7F5-F1
#
_entry.id   AF-T0F7F5-F1
#
_cell.length_a   1.000
_cell.length_b   1.000
_cell.length_c   1.000
_cell.angle_alpha   90.00
_cell.angle_beta   90.00
_cell.angle_gamma   90.00
#
_symmetry.space_group_name_H-M   'P 1'
#
loop_
_entity.id
_entity.type
_entity.pdbx_description
1 polymer ?
#
loop_
_entity_poly.entity_id
_entity_poly.type
_entity_poly.pdbx_seq_one_letter_code
_entity_poly.pdbx_strand_id
1 'polypeptide(L)'
;MIVLVILVLSKFPNNLFSAPGIPPGNIEILLSSDNNIYEQALYGIQSTLEHPVRVSYVDLIQSENKDITSYFRELEATNTKLLIAIGPIALKLASENITKIPVVFTMVSNPKSFGMNSSNICGIGMDISIAEFFKAIKELSPNAERVITFYSQQEGEFFATEGDYVDLKYRLLFSKWKVGEENFRSSLEKIKGEYDAFIIIKDPLYNRAIFEELSAFARKNKIILGAPFPALVRAGTTFGISPEYNKLGIETGELANRILSDKSSCKTEKFILPDKPAFFLNENYAAESGLNIPNEIKERAKLTQLFTVGINLLNEGKLKSARVIFETILKKDPNNQSVSSYLQLVIEKMTGGKTKELLLSAEEYYKKGNYPQARTEYQKVLFINPNLQIAKEGLATATFAQSEAERISAERLARTGKVFDAIKMYLSSLRTYPQNSKSVGELSHIRVSELSKISDYLKEGINLYSQREYENSIRLFEHILLIDPSDKRAQEYLRLSNKKREAIQILQAKRTN
;
A
#
# COMPACT_ATOMS: atom_id res chain seq x y z
N MET A 1 27.44 0.46 16.00
CA MET A 1 26.60 -0.29 16.97
C MET A 1 25.15 -0.36 16.48
N ILE A 2 24.95 -0.79 15.22
CA ILE A 2 23.66 -1.05 14.58
C ILE A 2 23.97 -2.17 13.57
N VAL A 3 24.19 -3.38 14.07
CA VAL A 3 24.37 -4.62 13.28
C VAL A 3 23.41 -5.70 13.81
N LEU A 4 22.39 -5.30 14.57
CA LEU A 4 21.57 -6.23 15.35
C LEU A 4 20.06 -5.95 15.21
N VAL A 5 19.54 -5.75 14.00
CA VAL A 5 18.07 -5.59 13.80
C VAL A 5 17.52 -6.32 12.55
N ILE A 6 18.32 -6.94 11.68
CA ILE A 6 17.82 -7.64 10.47
C ILE A 6 17.56 -9.14 10.73
N LEU A 7 16.86 -9.48 11.81
CA LEU A 7 16.58 -10.89 12.16
C LEU A 7 15.10 -11.23 12.42
N VAL A 8 14.14 -10.42 11.95
CA VAL A 8 12.70 -10.74 12.13
C VAL A 8 11.92 -10.88 10.80
N LEU A 9 12.58 -10.74 9.65
CA LEU A 9 11.97 -10.98 8.35
C LEU A 9 12.71 -12.08 7.59
N SER A 10 12.54 -13.33 8.04
CA SER A 10 12.31 -14.50 7.15
C SER A 10 12.38 -15.83 7.90
N LYS A 11 11.50 -16.75 7.47
CA LYS A 11 11.50 -18.23 7.62
C LYS A 11 10.95 -18.87 8.91
N PHE A 12 9.92 -19.70 8.73
CA PHE A 12 10.03 -21.11 9.14
C PHE A 12 11.02 -21.83 8.21
N PRO A 13 11.81 -22.83 8.65
CA PRO A 13 12.43 -23.03 9.95
C PRO A 13 13.92 -22.62 9.93
N ASN A 14 14.47 -22.52 11.14
CA ASN A 14 15.89 -22.32 11.45
C ASN A 14 16.81 -23.24 10.64
N ASN A 15 17.87 -22.67 10.05
CA ASN A 15 19.20 -23.26 10.04
C ASN A 15 20.23 -22.12 9.98
N LEU A 16 20.88 -21.89 11.12
CA LEU A 16 22.04 -21.04 11.28
C LEU A 16 23.27 -21.78 10.73
N PHE A 17 24.08 -21.05 9.93
CA PHE A 17 25.40 -21.41 9.42
C PHE A 17 25.53 -22.70 8.57
N SER A 18 25.43 -22.54 7.25
CA SER A 18 26.13 -23.40 6.28
C SER A 18 26.17 -22.72 4.90
N ALA A 19 27.36 -22.52 4.35
CA ALA A 19 27.54 -22.54 2.89
C ALA A 19 27.59 -24.01 2.41
N PRO A 20 27.40 -24.33 1.12
CA PRO A 20 26.47 -23.82 0.13
C PRO A 20 25.26 -24.77 -0.03
N GLY A 21 24.09 -24.23 -0.34
CA GLY A 21 22.85 -25.00 -0.51
C GLY A 21 21.66 -24.07 -0.53
N ILE A 22 21.45 -23.40 -1.66
CA ILE A 22 20.48 -22.32 -1.85
C ILE A 22 19.04 -22.85 -1.68
N PRO A 23 18.29 -22.41 -0.66
CA PRO A 23 16.85 -22.62 -0.63
C PRO A 23 16.18 -21.59 -1.56
N PRO A 24 15.11 -21.93 -2.31
CA PRO A 24 14.60 -21.11 -3.41
C PRO A 24 13.97 -19.80 -2.90
N GLY A 25 14.65 -18.68 -3.16
CA GLY A 25 14.02 -17.39 -3.36
C GLY A 25 13.90 -17.16 -4.86
N ASN A 26 12.70 -16.88 -5.38
CA ASN A 26 12.50 -16.66 -6.81
C ASN A 26 13.03 -15.28 -7.26
N ILE A 27 13.40 -14.40 -6.32
CA ILE A 27 13.90 -13.04 -6.58
C ILE A 27 15.16 -12.79 -5.75
N GLU A 28 16.20 -12.30 -6.40
CA GLU A 28 17.40 -11.75 -5.75
C GLU A 28 17.30 -10.23 -5.72
N ILE A 29 17.60 -9.59 -4.59
CA ILE A 29 17.74 -8.14 -4.45
C ILE A 29 19.19 -7.84 -4.08
N LEU A 30 19.92 -7.19 -4.97
CA LEU A 30 21.31 -6.80 -4.79
C LEU A 30 21.43 -5.30 -4.50
N LEU A 31 21.97 -4.94 -3.35
CA LEU A 31 22.19 -3.56 -2.92
C LEU A 31 23.63 -3.15 -3.18
N SER A 32 23.82 -1.93 -3.71
CA SER A 32 25.16 -1.35 -3.91
C SER A 32 25.91 -1.12 -2.60
N SER A 33 25.20 -0.78 -1.52
CA SER A 33 25.76 -0.58 -0.17
C SER A 33 24.64 -0.58 0.88
N ASP A 34 25.02 -0.60 2.16
CA ASP A 34 24.10 -0.41 3.27
C ASP A 34 23.98 1.09 3.60
N ASN A 35 22.85 1.72 3.22
CA ASN A 35 22.54 3.09 3.58
C ASN A 35 21.02 3.34 3.63
N ASN A 36 20.63 4.38 4.39
CA ASN A 36 19.22 4.69 4.67
C ASN A 36 18.36 4.89 3.41
N ILE A 37 18.87 5.52 2.35
CA ILE A 37 18.02 5.75 1.15
C ILE A 37 17.77 4.45 0.39
N TYR A 38 18.73 3.52 0.35
CA TYR A 38 18.54 2.20 -0.22
C TYR A 38 17.67 1.30 0.66
N GLU A 39 17.77 1.41 1.98
CA GLU A 39 16.86 0.73 2.91
C GLU A 39 15.40 1.17 2.70
N GLN A 40 15.14 2.46 2.48
CA GLN A 40 13.79 2.95 2.19
C GLN A 40 13.24 2.35 0.89
N ALA A 41 14.05 2.28 -0.17
CA ALA A 41 13.68 1.64 -1.43
C ALA A 41 13.49 0.13 -1.28
N LEU A 42 14.40 -0.55 -0.57
CA LEU A 42 14.29 -1.98 -0.24
C LEU A 42 12.98 -2.27 0.50
N TYR A 43 12.64 -1.44 1.49
CA TYR A 43 11.38 -1.58 2.22
C TYR A 43 10.16 -1.40 1.31
N GLY A 44 10.21 -0.43 0.40
CA GLY A 44 9.17 -0.24 -0.62
C GLY A 44 8.99 -1.48 -1.49
N ILE A 45 10.09 -2.02 -2.03
CA ILE A 45 10.10 -3.24 -2.85
C ILE A 45 9.47 -4.41 -2.08
N GLN A 46 9.92 -4.64 -0.84
CA GLN A 46 9.42 -5.73 0.00
C GLN A 46 7.94 -5.57 0.37
N SER A 47 7.43 -4.34 0.44
CA SER A 47 6.02 -4.10 0.77
C SER A 47 5.04 -4.50 -0.34
N THR A 48 5.53 -4.66 -1.57
CA THR A 48 4.70 -5.01 -2.75
C THR A 48 4.99 -6.37 -3.35
N LEU A 49 6.20 -6.92 -3.15
CA LEU A 49 6.58 -8.19 -3.78
C LEU A 49 5.76 -9.38 -3.26
N GLU A 50 5.27 -10.20 -4.20
CA GLU A 50 4.43 -11.37 -3.90
C GLU A 50 5.23 -12.68 -3.77
N HIS A 51 6.55 -12.62 -3.94
CA HIS A 51 7.43 -13.79 -3.95
C HIS A 51 8.53 -13.72 -2.88
N PRO A 52 9.06 -14.88 -2.42
CA PRO A 52 10.19 -14.91 -1.50
C PRO A 52 11.43 -14.25 -2.12
N VAL A 53 12.06 -13.37 -1.34
CA VAL A 53 13.24 -12.61 -1.74
C VAL A 53 14.48 -13.06 -0.97
N ARG A 54 15.63 -13.01 -1.63
CA ARG A 54 16.94 -12.99 -0.98
C ARG A 54 17.54 -11.59 -1.13
N VAL A 55 18.06 -11.04 -0.05
CA VAL A 55 18.70 -9.71 -0.03
C VAL A 55 20.20 -9.93 0.14
N SER A 56 20.99 -9.36 -0.76
CA SER A 56 22.45 -9.42 -0.74
C SER A 56 23.05 -8.03 -0.94
N TYR A 57 24.28 -7.85 -0.46
CA TYR A 57 25.01 -6.58 -0.54
C TYR A 57 26.31 -6.80 -1.30
N VAL A 58 26.62 -5.90 -2.24
CA VAL A 58 27.84 -5.99 -3.06
C VAL A 58 29.09 -6.08 -2.18
N ASP A 59 29.22 -5.20 -1.19
CA ASP A 59 30.40 -5.15 -0.31
C ASP A 59 30.61 -6.47 0.46
N LEU A 60 29.52 -7.09 0.92
CA LEU A 60 29.59 -8.38 1.62
C LEU A 60 30.02 -9.50 0.66
N ILE A 61 29.42 -9.58 -0.53
CA ILE A 61 29.76 -10.60 -1.53
C ILE A 61 31.23 -10.47 -1.93
N GLN A 62 31.73 -9.25 -2.15
CA GLN A 62 33.14 -9.01 -2.51
C GLN A 62 34.11 -9.36 -1.39
N SER A 63 33.69 -9.20 -0.13
CA SER A 63 34.50 -9.58 1.03
C SER A 63 34.62 -11.10 1.21
N GLU A 64 33.55 -11.84 0.88
CA GLU A 64 33.49 -13.31 1.02
C GLU A 64 34.07 -14.03 -0.22
N ASN A 65 33.90 -13.46 -1.41
CA ASN A 65 34.32 -14.03 -2.68
C ASN A 65 35.28 -13.10 -3.42
N LYS A 66 36.48 -13.60 -3.72
CA LYS A 66 37.44 -12.86 -4.56
C LYS A 66 36.93 -12.63 -5.99
N ASP A 67 36.00 -13.46 -6.47
CA ASP A 67 35.41 -13.37 -7.81
C ASP A 67 33.89 -13.19 -7.73
N ILE A 68 33.43 -11.95 -7.85
CA ILE A 68 32.00 -11.61 -7.86
C ILE A 68 31.25 -12.20 -9.06
N THR A 69 31.92 -12.55 -10.15
CA THR A 69 31.26 -13.14 -11.32
C THR A 69 30.69 -14.53 -11.03
N SER A 70 31.29 -15.25 -10.08
CA SER A 70 30.80 -16.56 -9.62
C SER A 70 29.39 -16.46 -9.03
N TYR A 71 29.11 -15.40 -8.25
CA TYR A 71 27.79 -15.12 -7.68
C TYR A 71 26.72 -14.94 -8.77
N PHE A 72 27.00 -14.16 -9.82
CA PHE A 72 26.04 -13.98 -10.91
C PHE A 72 25.83 -15.24 -11.75
N ARG A 73 26.88 -16.04 -11.97
CA ARG A 73 26.76 -17.37 -12.61
C ARG A 73 25.88 -18.31 -11.80
N GLU A 74 25.99 -18.28 -10.47
CA GLU A 74 25.12 -19.05 -9.58
C GLU A 74 23.66 -18.58 -9.68
N LEU A 75 23.40 -17.27 -9.72
CA LEU A 75 22.04 -16.74 -9.92
C LEU A 75 21.41 -17.25 -11.21
N GLU A 76 22.14 -17.27 -12.33
CA GLU A 76 21.62 -17.80 -13.61
C GLU A 76 21.49 -19.33 -13.64
N ALA A 77 22.32 -20.05 -12.88
CA ALA A 77 22.29 -21.52 -12.82
C ALA A 77 21.19 -22.05 -11.89
N THR A 78 20.58 -21.18 -11.09
CA THR A 78 19.59 -21.53 -10.06
C THR A 78 18.19 -21.12 -10.47
N ASN A 79 17.18 -21.39 -9.65
CA ASN A 79 15.78 -21.04 -9.96
C ASN A 79 15.46 -19.54 -9.75
N THR A 80 16.46 -18.65 -9.83
CA THR A 80 16.26 -17.21 -9.74
C THR A 80 15.47 -16.75 -10.97
N LYS A 81 14.33 -16.12 -10.75
CA LYS A 81 13.46 -15.65 -11.84
C LYS A 81 13.70 -14.19 -12.20
N LEU A 82 14.21 -13.40 -11.27
CA LEU A 82 14.42 -11.96 -11.45
C LEU A 82 15.49 -11.45 -10.47
N LEU A 83 16.32 -10.51 -10.94
CA LEU A 83 17.27 -9.77 -10.11
C LEU A 83 16.81 -8.31 -9.99
N ILE A 84 16.72 -7.78 -8.77
CA ILE A 84 16.50 -6.36 -8.51
C ILE A 84 17.82 -5.72 -8.09
N ALA A 85 18.29 -4.71 -8.81
CA ALA A 85 19.52 -3.97 -8.51
C ALA A 85 19.19 -2.60 -7.89
N ILE A 86 19.61 -2.37 -6.63
CA ILE A 86 19.43 -1.10 -5.94
C ILE A 86 20.75 -0.31 -5.97
N GLY A 87 20.75 0.78 -6.73
CA GLY A 87 21.90 1.67 -6.86
C GLY A 87 22.86 1.33 -8.01
N PRO A 88 23.83 2.23 -8.28
CA PRO A 88 24.63 2.20 -9.51
C PRO A 88 25.64 1.04 -9.56
N ILE A 89 26.21 0.63 -8.43
CA ILE A 89 27.23 -0.44 -8.40
C ILE A 89 26.56 -1.79 -8.66
N ALA A 90 25.45 -2.07 -7.96
CA ALA A 90 24.64 -3.26 -8.18
C ALA A 90 24.16 -3.35 -9.64
N LEU A 91 23.68 -2.24 -10.21
CA LEU A 91 23.23 -2.22 -11.61
C LEU A 91 24.37 -2.50 -12.58
N LYS A 92 25.53 -1.84 -12.40
CA LYS A 92 26.69 -2.05 -13.27
C LYS A 92 27.08 -3.53 -13.29
N LEU A 93 27.27 -4.12 -12.11
CA LEU A 93 27.67 -5.51 -11.99
C LEU A 93 26.62 -6.47 -12.57
N ALA A 94 25.34 -6.23 -12.31
CA ALA A 94 24.26 -7.01 -12.89
C ALA A 94 24.25 -6.92 -14.43
N SER A 95 24.41 -5.71 -14.97
CA SER A 95 24.40 -5.47 -16.43
C SER A 95 25.58 -6.12 -17.16
N GLU A 96 26.71 -6.27 -16.50
CA GLU A 96 27.92 -6.90 -17.06
C GLU A 96 27.88 -8.43 -17.00
N ASN A 97 27.10 -9.02 -16.07
CA ASN A 97 27.20 -10.45 -15.76
C ASN A 97 25.90 -11.25 -15.97
N ILE A 98 24.73 -10.60 -16.05
CA ILE A 98 23.44 -11.26 -16.20
C ILE A 98 22.88 -11.05 -17.62
N THR A 99 22.60 -12.16 -18.30
CA THR A 99 22.13 -12.17 -19.69
C THR A 99 20.79 -12.87 -19.88
N LYS A 100 20.44 -13.82 -19.00
CA LYS A 100 19.27 -14.70 -19.16
C LYS A 100 18.05 -14.24 -18.40
N ILE A 101 18.22 -13.80 -17.16
CA ILE A 101 17.10 -13.40 -16.30
C ILE A 101 16.84 -11.89 -16.40
N PRO A 102 15.59 -11.42 -16.17
CA PRO A 102 15.29 -10.00 -16.06
C PRO A 102 16.06 -9.33 -14.93
N VAL A 103 16.59 -8.14 -15.20
CA VAL A 103 17.22 -7.24 -14.23
C VAL A 103 16.37 -5.98 -14.12
N VAL A 104 15.78 -5.76 -12.95
CA VAL A 104 15.01 -4.55 -12.64
C VAL A 104 15.84 -3.63 -11.76
N PHE A 105 16.16 -2.43 -12.19
CA PHE A 105 16.93 -1.49 -11.37
C PHE A 105 16.07 -0.43 -10.70
N THR A 106 16.59 0.11 -9.59
CA THR A 106 16.08 1.32 -8.96
C THR A 106 17.20 2.14 -8.33
N MET A 107 16.91 3.37 -7.91
CA MET A 107 17.88 4.24 -7.22
C MET A 107 19.13 4.58 -8.05
N VAL A 108 18.96 4.72 -9.37
CA VAL A 108 20.02 5.08 -10.32
C VAL A 108 19.67 6.39 -11.03
N SER A 109 20.64 7.32 -11.03
CA SER A 109 20.58 8.57 -11.78
C SER A 109 21.26 8.38 -13.14
N ASN A 110 20.66 8.96 -14.18
CA ASN A 110 21.00 8.82 -15.59
C ASN A 110 21.31 7.38 -16.03
N PRO A 111 20.38 6.42 -15.89
CA PRO A 111 20.65 5.01 -16.20
C PRO A 111 21.07 4.78 -17.66
N LYS A 112 20.73 5.68 -18.59
CA LYS A 112 21.20 5.60 -19.99
C LYS A 112 22.73 5.65 -20.09
N SER A 113 23.44 6.30 -19.17
CA SER A 113 24.91 6.38 -19.17
C SER A 113 25.59 5.03 -18.92
N PHE A 114 24.86 4.02 -18.46
CA PHE A 114 25.39 2.67 -18.25
C PHE A 114 25.50 1.86 -19.56
N GLY A 115 25.09 2.42 -20.71
CA GLY A 115 25.21 1.75 -22.01
C GLY A 115 24.39 0.47 -22.10
N MET A 116 23.34 0.35 -21.29
CA MET A 116 22.50 -0.84 -21.20
C MET A 116 21.68 -1.00 -22.49
N ASN A 117 22.21 -1.79 -23.43
CA ASN A 117 21.53 -2.15 -24.68
C ASN A 117 20.79 -3.49 -24.58
N SER A 118 20.83 -4.14 -23.42
CA SER A 118 20.26 -5.47 -23.25
C SER A 118 18.76 -5.40 -22.96
N SER A 119 17.99 -6.19 -23.71
CA SER A 119 16.53 -6.23 -23.59
C SER A 119 16.00 -6.87 -22.29
N ASN A 120 16.87 -7.50 -21.50
CA ASN A 120 16.54 -8.05 -20.18
C ASN A 120 16.64 -7.01 -19.06
N ILE A 121 17.07 -5.77 -19.32
CA ILE A 121 17.25 -4.75 -18.28
C ILE A 121 16.18 -3.66 -18.41
N CYS A 122 15.53 -3.37 -17.30
CA CYS A 122 14.54 -2.31 -17.16
C CYS A 122 14.59 -1.74 -15.75
N GLY A 123 13.87 -0.66 -15.47
CA GLY A 123 13.83 -0.15 -14.10
C GLY A 123 13.32 1.28 -13.97
N ILE A 124 13.33 1.73 -12.73
CA ILE A 124 12.83 3.04 -12.32
C ILE A 124 14.02 3.90 -11.92
N GLY A 125 14.18 5.04 -12.58
CA GLY A 125 15.23 6.00 -12.23
C GLY A 125 14.97 6.71 -10.92
N MET A 126 15.94 7.51 -10.51
CA MET A 126 15.73 8.49 -9.43
C MET A 126 15.76 9.95 -9.90
N ASP A 127 15.98 10.18 -11.19
CA ASP A 127 15.98 11.54 -11.75
C ASP A 127 14.56 12.08 -11.82
N ILE A 128 14.39 13.34 -11.46
CA ILE A 128 13.10 14.02 -11.55
C ILE A 128 13.02 14.76 -12.88
N SER A 129 11.91 14.55 -13.59
CA SER A 129 11.60 15.29 -14.82
C SER A 129 11.54 16.79 -14.55
N ILE A 130 12.12 17.60 -15.44
CA ILE A 130 12.02 19.07 -15.34
C ILE A 130 10.57 19.55 -15.47
N ALA A 131 9.72 18.73 -16.10
CA ALA A 131 8.28 18.97 -16.18
C ALA A 131 7.61 19.06 -14.80
N GLU A 132 8.11 18.36 -13.78
CA GLU A 132 7.59 18.46 -12.41
C GLU A 132 7.92 19.83 -11.79
N PHE A 133 9.07 20.41 -12.12
CA PHE A 133 9.42 21.77 -11.71
C PHE A 133 8.56 22.80 -12.44
N PHE A 134 8.35 22.67 -13.75
CA PHE A 134 7.44 23.55 -14.51
C PHE A 134 6.02 23.50 -13.97
N LYS A 135 5.51 22.29 -13.68
CA LYS A 135 4.21 22.10 -13.04
C LYS A 135 4.13 22.85 -11.71
N ALA A 136 5.11 22.66 -10.83
CA ALA A 136 5.16 23.35 -9.54
C ALA A 136 5.25 24.88 -9.70
N ILE A 137 6.03 25.38 -10.65
CA ILE A 137 6.13 26.82 -10.96
C ILE A 137 4.77 27.37 -11.36
N LYS A 138 4.02 26.69 -12.24
CA LYS A 138 2.67 27.12 -12.65
C LYS A 138 1.65 27.01 -11.53
N GLU A 139 1.77 26.01 -10.66
CA GLU A 139 0.93 25.86 -9.47
C GLU A 139 1.19 26.99 -8.46
N LEU A 140 2.44 27.44 -8.30
CA LEU A 140 2.83 28.53 -7.41
C LEU A 140 2.52 29.92 -8.00
N SER A 141 2.72 30.08 -9.32
CA SER A 141 2.48 31.32 -10.06
C SER A 141 1.90 30.99 -11.44
N PRO A 142 0.56 31.03 -11.58
CA PRO A 142 -0.12 30.77 -12.85
C PRO A 142 0.27 31.73 -13.98
N ASN A 143 0.81 32.90 -13.65
CA ASN A 143 1.24 33.94 -14.59
C ASN A 143 2.73 33.88 -14.92
N ALA A 144 3.51 32.95 -14.32
CA ALA A 144 4.91 32.78 -14.71
C ALA A 144 5.01 32.39 -16.19
N GLU A 145 5.91 33.02 -16.90
CA GLU A 145 6.15 32.85 -18.34
C GLU A 145 7.60 32.44 -18.61
N ARG A 146 8.59 33.00 -17.94
CA ARG A 146 10.02 32.81 -18.29
C ARG A 146 10.76 32.04 -17.20
N VAL A 147 11.37 30.91 -17.58
CA VAL A 147 12.14 30.05 -16.66
C VAL A 147 13.54 29.83 -17.20
N ILE A 148 14.54 29.86 -16.32
CA ILE A 148 15.93 29.59 -16.71
C ILE A 148 16.62 28.61 -15.76
N THR A 149 17.54 27.82 -16.33
CA THR A 149 18.55 27.07 -15.59
C THR A 149 19.95 27.44 -16.06
N PHE A 150 20.93 27.30 -15.16
CA PHE A 150 22.34 27.42 -15.48
C PHE A 150 23.02 26.06 -15.42
N TYR A 151 24.07 25.89 -16.23
CA TYR A 151 24.89 24.68 -16.24
C TYR A 151 26.34 25.01 -16.58
N SER A 152 27.28 24.17 -16.18
CA SER A 152 28.70 24.32 -16.50
C SER A 152 29.22 23.19 -17.39
N GLN A 153 28.62 22.00 -17.30
CA GLN A 153 29.07 20.78 -17.98
C GLN A 153 27.99 20.19 -18.90
N GLN A 154 28.41 19.31 -19.80
CA GLN A 154 27.52 18.67 -20.78
C GLN A 154 26.46 17.78 -20.11
N GLU A 155 26.81 17.17 -18.98
CA GLU A 155 25.88 16.39 -18.15
C GLU A 155 24.77 17.27 -17.57
N GLY A 156 25.10 18.48 -17.12
CA GLY A 156 24.10 19.46 -16.67
C GLY A 156 23.17 19.86 -17.82
N GLU A 157 23.73 20.14 -19.00
CA GLU A 157 22.92 20.42 -20.20
C GLU A 157 21.96 19.27 -20.51
N PHE A 158 22.41 18.03 -20.41
CA PHE A 158 21.59 16.85 -20.62
C PHE A 158 20.39 16.81 -19.65
N PHE A 159 20.58 17.08 -18.36
CA PHE A 159 19.48 17.14 -17.38
C PHE A 159 18.49 18.28 -17.67
N ALA A 160 18.94 19.37 -18.28
CA ALA A 160 18.08 20.50 -18.66
C ALA A 160 17.33 20.28 -19.99
N THR A 161 17.82 19.39 -20.86
CA THR A 161 17.37 19.28 -22.25
C THR A 161 15.90 18.87 -22.41
N GLU A 162 15.32 18.13 -21.46
CA GLU A 162 13.89 17.86 -21.44
C GLU A 162 13.03 19.14 -21.44
N GLY A 163 13.57 20.22 -20.86
CA GLY A 163 12.88 21.50 -20.70
C GLY A 163 12.49 22.11 -22.04
N ASP A 164 13.36 21.98 -23.04
CA ASP A 164 13.14 22.51 -24.40
C ASP A 164 11.95 21.84 -25.12
N TYR A 165 11.54 20.65 -24.67
CA TYR A 165 10.44 19.89 -25.28
C TYR A 165 9.12 20.02 -24.51
N VAL A 166 9.17 20.38 -23.22
CA VAL A 166 8.00 20.39 -22.33
C VAL A 166 7.54 21.78 -21.91
N ASP A 167 8.31 22.83 -22.20
CA ASP A 167 8.00 24.22 -21.81
C ASP A 167 6.64 24.70 -22.36
N LEU A 168 6.37 24.47 -23.65
CA LEU A 168 5.12 24.84 -24.32
C LEU A 168 3.90 24.18 -23.69
N LYS A 169 4.03 22.94 -23.19
CA LYS A 169 2.95 22.23 -22.48
C LYS A 169 2.51 22.99 -21.23
N TYR A 170 3.44 23.67 -20.57
CA TYR A 170 3.18 24.47 -19.36
C TYR A 170 3.04 25.97 -19.63
N ARG A 171 3.09 26.40 -20.91
CA ARG A 171 3.09 27.80 -21.33
C ARG A 171 4.23 28.58 -20.67
N LEU A 172 5.42 28.01 -20.71
CA LEU A 172 6.65 28.62 -20.26
C LEU A 172 7.60 28.79 -21.46
N LEU A 173 8.47 29.78 -21.38
CA LEU A 173 9.64 30.00 -22.23
C LEU A 173 10.86 29.56 -21.43
N PHE A 174 11.37 28.38 -21.71
CA PHE A 174 12.52 27.85 -21.01
C PHE A 174 13.83 28.28 -21.65
N SER A 175 14.82 28.61 -20.83
CA SER A 175 16.19 28.92 -21.25
C SER A 175 17.19 28.09 -20.45
N LYS A 176 18.27 27.66 -21.10
CA LYS A 176 19.42 27.02 -20.43
C LYS A 176 20.71 27.72 -20.84
N TRP A 177 21.46 28.24 -19.87
CA TRP A 177 22.67 29.02 -20.14
C TRP A 177 23.91 28.32 -19.60
N LYS A 178 24.91 28.16 -20.47
CA LYS A 178 26.24 27.69 -20.06
C LYS A 178 27.01 28.82 -19.39
N VAL A 179 27.44 28.61 -18.15
CA VAL A 179 28.17 29.59 -17.35
C VAL A 179 29.30 28.91 -16.57
N GLY A 180 30.33 29.70 -16.24
CA GLY A 180 31.39 29.31 -15.32
C GLY A 180 31.19 29.98 -13.96
N GLU A 181 31.89 29.52 -12.93
CA GLU A 181 31.82 30.13 -11.60
C GLU A 181 32.27 31.60 -11.64
N GLU A 182 33.30 31.91 -12.43
CA GLU A 182 33.90 33.24 -12.55
C GLU A 182 32.98 34.28 -13.19
N ASN A 183 32.06 33.85 -14.06
CA ASN A 183 31.17 34.76 -14.78
C ASN A 183 29.72 34.69 -14.29
N PHE A 184 29.40 33.79 -13.35
CA PHE A 184 28.03 33.55 -12.85
C PHE A 184 27.34 34.83 -12.39
N ARG A 185 28.02 35.63 -11.56
CA ARG A 185 27.51 36.93 -11.08
C ARG A 185 27.11 37.86 -12.21
N SER A 186 28.02 38.04 -13.16
CA SER A 186 27.79 38.93 -14.30
C SER A 186 26.65 38.45 -15.18
N SER A 187 26.44 37.13 -15.27
CA SER A 187 25.34 36.51 -15.99
C SER A 187 23.99 36.72 -15.29
N LEU A 188 23.93 36.63 -13.96
CA LEU A 188 22.73 36.94 -13.18
C LEU A 188 22.29 38.39 -13.33
N GLU A 189 23.22 39.34 -13.24
CA GLU A 189 22.89 40.77 -13.36
C GLU A 189 22.38 41.14 -14.76
N LYS A 190 22.82 40.46 -15.82
CA LYS A 190 22.34 40.69 -17.19
C LYS A 190 20.86 40.36 -17.38
N ILE A 191 20.35 39.34 -16.68
CA ILE A 191 18.98 38.84 -16.84
C ILE A 191 18.01 39.38 -15.78
N LYS A 192 18.42 40.41 -15.06
CA LYS A 192 17.66 40.96 -13.94
C LYS A 192 16.31 41.49 -14.42
N GLY A 193 15.23 40.96 -13.85
CA GLY A 193 13.86 41.33 -14.21
C GLY A 193 13.32 40.65 -15.46
N GLU A 194 14.07 39.69 -16.04
CA GLU A 194 13.64 38.98 -17.24
C GLU A 194 12.96 37.62 -16.98
N TYR A 195 13.17 37.02 -15.81
CA TYR A 195 12.74 35.65 -15.51
C TYR A 195 11.90 35.59 -14.24
N ASP A 196 10.89 34.74 -14.27
CA ASP A 196 9.96 34.51 -13.15
C ASP A 196 10.43 33.38 -12.23
N ALA A 197 11.19 32.43 -12.79
CA ALA A 197 11.69 31.29 -12.03
C ALA A 197 13.07 30.81 -12.49
N PHE A 198 13.83 30.31 -11.51
CA PHE A 198 15.08 29.60 -11.67
C PHE A 198 14.92 28.15 -11.21
N ILE A 199 15.52 27.23 -11.96
CA ILE A 199 15.63 25.82 -11.58
C ILE A 199 17.10 25.49 -11.37
N ILE A 200 17.43 25.00 -10.18
CA ILE A 200 18.72 24.35 -9.95
C ILE A 200 18.63 22.95 -10.53
N ILE A 201 19.59 22.58 -11.36
CA ILE A 201 19.74 21.22 -11.89
C ILE A 201 20.95 20.53 -11.24
N LYS A 202 21.09 19.23 -11.49
CA LYS A 202 22.28 18.49 -11.06
C LYS A 202 23.48 18.88 -11.94
N ASP A 203 24.27 19.83 -11.46
CA ASP A 203 25.48 20.31 -12.14
C ASP A 203 26.52 20.75 -11.08
N PRO A 204 27.83 20.50 -11.30
CA PRO A 204 28.90 20.93 -10.37
C PRO A 204 28.96 22.44 -10.09
N LEU A 205 28.38 23.26 -10.97
CA LEU A 205 28.28 24.72 -10.83
C LEU A 205 27.71 25.14 -9.47
N TYR A 206 26.73 24.40 -8.95
CA TYR A 206 25.98 24.78 -7.76
C TYR A 206 26.71 24.40 -6.46
N ASN A 207 27.94 24.88 -6.30
CA ASN A 207 28.64 24.86 -5.04
C ASN A 207 27.99 25.82 -4.02
N ARG A 208 28.46 25.82 -2.78
CA ARG A 208 27.87 26.63 -1.70
C ARG A 208 27.84 28.13 -2.02
N ALA A 209 28.91 28.69 -2.57
CA ALA A 209 29.00 30.13 -2.86
C ALA A 209 28.04 30.53 -3.99
N ILE A 210 28.01 29.75 -5.07
CA ILE A 210 27.09 29.96 -6.20
C ILE A 210 25.63 29.83 -5.77
N PHE A 211 25.33 28.84 -4.93
CA PHE A 211 23.99 28.66 -4.36
C PHE A 211 23.56 29.87 -3.50
N GLU A 212 24.41 30.32 -2.59
CA GLU A 212 24.13 31.48 -1.73
C GLU A 212 23.90 32.75 -2.56
N GLU A 213 24.70 32.96 -3.60
CA GLU A 213 24.55 34.07 -4.54
C GLU A 213 23.23 33.99 -5.32
N LEU A 214 22.92 32.83 -5.91
CA LEU A 214 21.67 32.61 -6.65
C LEU A 214 20.44 32.79 -5.74
N SER A 215 20.46 32.20 -4.55
CA SER A 215 19.39 32.30 -3.56
C SER A 215 19.13 33.75 -3.14
N ALA A 216 20.20 34.51 -2.88
CA ALA A 216 20.11 35.92 -2.51
C ALA A 216 19.58 36.77 -3.66
N PHE A 217 20.06 36.55 -4.89
CA PHE A 217 19.57 37.24 -6.08
C PHE A 217 18.10 36.94 -6.32
N ALA A 218 17.70 35.67 -6.28
CA ALA A 218 16.31 35.27 -6.48
C ALA A 218 15.38 35.90 -5.43
N ARG A 219 15.77 35.85 -4.14
CA ARG A 219 15.00 36.47 -3.05
C ARG A 219 14.84 37.98 -3.26
N LYS A 220 15.93 38.68 -3.55
CA LYS A 220 15.95 40.14 -3.75
C LYS A 220 15.07 40.57 -4.93
N ASN A 221 15.02 39.75 -5.99
CA ASN A 221 14.28 40.04 -7.21
C ASN A 221 12.93 39.32 -7.30
N LYS A 222 12.47 38.66 -6.22
CA LYS A 222 11.17 37.96 -6.16
C LYS A 222 11.00 36.83 -7.19
N ILE A 223 12.09 36.11 -7.46
CA ILE A 223 12.14 35.00 -8.43
C ILE A 223 11.87 33.69 -7.69
N ILE A 224 11.04 32.83 -8.27
CA ILE A 224 10.79 31.47 -7.75
C ILE A 224 12.07 30.65 -7.95
N LEU A 225 12.60 30.03 -6.89
CA LEU A 225 13.78 29.18 -6.97
C LEU A 225 13.39 27.73 -6.62
N GLY A 226 13.50 26.82 -7.60
CA GLY A 226 13.27 25.39 -7.44
C GLY A 226 14.57 24.58 -7.36
N ALA A 227 14.60 23.50 -6.57
CA ALA A 227 15.79 22.65 -6.44
C ALA A 227 15.49 21.14 -6.30
N PRO A 228 16.43 20.25 -6.69
CA PRO A 228 16.20 18.81 -6.70
C PRO A 228 16.46 18.13 -5.34
N PHE A 229 16.77 18.90 -4.29
CA PHE A 229 17.15 18.37 -2.97
C PHE A 229 16.45 19.11 -1.82
N PRO A 230 15.87 18.39 -0.84
CA PRO A 230 15.18 19.01 0.29
C PRO A 230 16.09 19.87 1.18
N ALA A 231 17.39 19.57 1.21
CA ALA A 231 18.36 20.35 1.98
C ALA A 231 18.49 21.79 1.47
N LEU A 232 18.38 22.01 0.16
CA LEU A 232 18.47 23.34 -0.46
C LEU A 232 17.24 24.20 -0.16
N VAL A 233 16.07 23.58 0.04
CA VAL A 233 14.84 24.28 0.44
C VAL A 233 15.01 24.96 1.79
N ARG A 234 15.57 24.24 2.76
CA ARG A 234 15.91 24.82 4.07
C ARG A 234 17.02 25.88 3.97
N ALA A 235 17.94 25.72 3.04
CA ALA A 235 19.05 26.65 2.84
C ALA A 235 18.65 27.95 2.11
N GLY A 236 17.55 27.96 1.35
CA GLY A 236 17.00 29.18 0.78
C GLY A 236 16.48 29.06 -0.66
N THR A 237 15.76 28.00 -0.99
CA THR A 237 14.96 27.95 -2.23
C THR A 237 13.48 28.06 -1.91
N THR A 238 12.67 28.51 -2.86
CA THR A 238 11.20 28.61 -2.70
C THR A 238 10.59 27.24 -2.49
N PHE A 239 10.98 26.28 -3.32
CA PHE A 239 10.51 24.90 -3.22
C PHE A 239 11.61 23.92 -3.60
N GLY A 240 11.36 22.65 -3.32
CA GLY A 240 12.19 21.57 -3.79
C GLY A 240 11.37 20.34 -4.14
N ILE A 241 11.85 19.60 -5.12
CA ILE A 241 11.23 18.36 -5.59
C ILE A 241 12.28 17.28 -5.52
N SER A 242 12.00 16.18 -4.84
CA SER A 242 12.93 15.06 -4.74
C SER A 242 12.21 13.74 -4.95
N PRO A 243 12.91 12.69 -5.39
CA PRO A 243 12.36 11.36 -5.36
C PRO A 243 11.98 10.97 -3.92
N GLU A 244 10.90 10.21 -3.79
CA GLU A 244 10.53 9.57 -2.54
C GLU A 244 11.01 8.12 -2.60
N TYR A 245 12.10 7.81 -1.90
CA TYR A 245 12.85 6.56 -2.10
C TYR A 245 12.03 5.31 -1.82
N ASN A 246 11.16 5.34 -0.79
CA ASN A 246 10.22 4.25 -0.54
C ASN A 246 9.25 4.03 -1.70
N LYS A 247 8.75 5.11 -2.29
CA LYS A 247 7.84 5.03 -3.42
C LYS A 247 8.51 4.46 -4.67
N LEU A 248 9.76 4.87 -4.95
CA LEU A 248 10.56 4.22 -6.01
C LEU A 248 10.63 2.72 -5.78
N GLY A 249 10.79 2.30 -4.52
CA GLY A 249 10.76 0.90 -4.14
C GLY A 249 9.43 0.20 -4.43
N ILE A 250 8.31 0.81 -4.04
CA ILE A 250 6.94 0.30 -4.29
C ILE A 250 6.73 0.10 -5.79
N GLU A 251 7.00 1.13 -6.60
CA GLU A 251 6.84 1.07 -8.06
C GLU A 251 7.77 -0.01 -8.67
N THR A 252 8.96 -0.20 -8.11
CA THR A 252 9.93 -1.22 -8.56
C THR A 252 9.42 -2.63 -8.27
N GLY A 253 8.83 -2.86 -7.08
CA GLY A 253 8.25 -4.14 -6.74
C GLY A 253 6.99 -4.45 -7.54
N GLU A 254 6.14 -3.45 -7.81
CA GLU A 254 5.00 -3.58 -8.74
C GLU A 254 5.46 -3.93 -10.15
N LEU A 255 6.52 -3.28 -10.67
CA LEU A 255 7.14 -3.61 -11.95
C LEU A 255 7.65 -5.05 -11.96
N ALA A 256 8.35 -5.48 -10.90
CA ALA A 256 8.83 -6.85 -10.78
C ALA A 256 7.67 -7.88 -10.78
N ASN A 257 6.58 -7.63 -10.06
CA ASN A 257 5.40 -8.50 -10.07
C ASN A 257 4.75 -8.59 -11.46
N ARG A 258 4.68 -7.48 -12.22
CA ARG A 258 4.17 -7.50 -13.61
C ARG A 258 5.03 -8.37 -14.53
N ILE A 259 6.35 -8.33 -14.35
CA ILE A 259 7.29 -9.16 -15.12
C ILE A 259 7.17 -10.63 -14.72
N LEU A 260 7.10 -10.93 -13.42
CA LEU A 260 7.01 -12.31 -12.91
C LEU A 260 5.67 -12.99 -13.21
N SER A 261 4.61 -12.22 -13.42
CA SER A 261 3.29 -12.71 -13.81
C SER A 261 3.09 -12.77 -15.34
N ASP A 262 4.15 -12.60 -16.12
CA ASP A 262 4.15 -12.59 -17.59
C ASP A 262 3.20 -11.54 -18.21
N LYS A 263 2.75 -10.55 -17.42
CA LYS A 263 1.92 -9.43 -17.91
C LYS A 263 2.75 -8.37 -18.63
N SER A 264 4.07 -8.36 -18.43
CA SER A 264 5.01 -7.42 -19.03
C SER A 264 6.41 -8.02 -19.15
N SER A 265 7.36 -7.25 -19.72
CA SER A 265 8.77 -7.63 -19.82
C SER A 265 9.67 -6.41 -19.78
N CYS A 266 10.96 -6.57 -19.46
CA CYS A 266 11.90 -5.45 -19.49
C CYS A 266 12.04 -4.79 -20.87
N LYS A 267 11.87 -5.56 -21.95
CA LYS A 267 11.85 -5.03 -23.32
C LYS A 267 10.73 -4.01 -23.54
N THR A 268 9.58 -4.22 -22.89
CA THR A 268 8.41 -3.34 -22.97
C THR A 268 8.54 -2.15 -22.03
N GLU A 269 8.89 -2.40 -20.76
CA GLU A 269 8.89 -1.39 -19.69
C GLU A 269 10.06 -0.41 -19.83
N LYS A 270 11.23 -0.88 -20.29
CA LYS A 270 12.45 -0.09 -20.48
C LYS A 270 12.79 0.73 -19.22
N PHE A 271 12.99 2.02 -19.38
CA PHE A 271 13.32 2.97 -18.33
C PHE A 271 12.14 3.86 -18.04
N ILE A 272 11.79 3.98 -16.75
CA ILE A 272 10.67 4.77 -16.26
C ILE A 272 11.20 5.87 -15.31
N LEU A 273 10.70 7.09 -15.47
CA LEU A 273 10.94 8.19 -14.54
C LEU A 273 9.93 8.13 -13.38
N PRO A 274 10.31 8.54 -12.16
CA PRO A 274 9.42 8.60 -11.01
C PRO A 274 8.14 9.40 -11.26
N ASP A 275 7.04 8.88 -10.76
CA ASP A 275 5.73 9.52 -10.72
C ASP A 275 5.53 10.22 -9.36
N LYS A 276 4.95 11.44 -9.38
CA LYS A 276 4.56 12.24 -8.20
C LYS A 276 5.66 12.31 -7.12
N PRO A 277 6.74 13.07 -7.38
CA PRO A 277 7.80 13.26 -6.40
C PRO A 277 7.35 14.02 -5.15
N ALA A 278 8.14 13.87 -4.09
CA ALA A 278 7.97 14.60 -2.85
C ALA A 278 8.18 16.10 -3.09
N PHE A 279 7.28 16.93 -2.54
CA PHE A 279 7.29 18.38 -2.73
C PHE A 279 7.53 19.07 -1.39
N PHE A 280 8.52 19.95 -1.37
CA PHE A 280 8.90 20.72 -0.20
C PHE A 280 8.73 22.19 -0.50
N LEU A 281 8.21 22.94 0.46
CA LEU A 281 7.97 24.38 0.33
C LEU A 281 8.68 25.11 1.48
N ASN A 282 9.35 26.21 1.14
CA ASN A 282 9.81 27.17 2.13
C ASN A 282 8.83 28.34 2.18
N GLU A 283 7.85 28.26 3.08
CA GLU A 283 6.80 29.28 3.21
C GLU A 283 7.36 30.66 3.56
N ASN A 284 8.42 30.73 4.38
CA ASN A 284 9.08 31.99 4.73
C ASN A 284 9.71 32.62 3.49
N TYR A 285 10.47 31.83 2.71
CA TYR A 285 11.07 32.30 1.46
C TYR A 285 10.00 32.75 0.46
N ALA A 286 8.91 31.99 0.33
CA ALA A 286 7.80 32.32 -0.55
C ALA A 286 7.15 33.66 -0.15
N ALA A 287 6.90 33.87 1.13
CA ALA A 287 6.34 35.12 1.67
C ALA A 287 7.29 36.31 1.44
N GLU A 288 8.59 36.14 1.72
CA GLU A 288 9.63 37.16 1.45
C GLU A 288 9.74 37.51 -0.04
N SER A 289 9.50 36.53 -0.92
CA SER A 289 9.50 36.69 -2.37
C SER A 289 8.17 37.26 -2.91
N GLY A 290 7.20 37.57 -2.03
CA GLY A 290 5.90 38.12 -2.42
C GLY A 290 4.99 37.13 -3.14
N LEU A 291 5.22 35.82 -2.98
CA LEU A 291 4.44 34.77 -3.63
C LEU A 291 3.24 34.38 -2.75
N ASN A 292 2.04 34.49 -3.31
CA ASN A 292 0.82 34.00 -2.68
C ASN A 292 0.63 32.52 -2.98
N ILE A 293 1.03 31.67 -2.03
CA ILE A 293 0.96 30.21 -2.22
C ILE A 293 -0.48 29.70 -2.07
N PRO A 294 -1.04 28.98 -3.07
CA PRO A 294 -2.34 28.34 -2.95
C PRO A 294 -2.40 27.32 -1.80
N ASN A 295 -3.56 27.18 -1.17
CA ASN A 295 -3.73 26.30 -0.01
C ASN A 295 -3.46 24.82 -0.35
N GLU A 296 -3.78 24.40 -1.57
CA GLU A 296 -3.54 23.05 -2.07
C GLU A 296 -2.04 22.70 -2.06
N ILE A 297 -1.19 23.66 -2.41
CA ILE A 297 0.27 23.50 -2.44
C ILE A 297 0.85 23.49 -1.04
N LYS A 298 0.31 24.31 -0.13
CA LYS A 298 0.68 24.27 1.30
C LYS A 298 0.33 22.93 1.92
N GLU A 299 -0.88 22.42 1.68
CA GLU A 299 -1.30 21.13 2.22
C GLU A 299 -0.47 19.97 1.63
N ARG A 300 -0.14 19.99 0.32
CA ARG A 300 0.79 19.02 -0.29
C ARG A 300 2.15 19.03 0.41
N ALA A 301 2.75 20.20 0.58
CA ALA A 301 4.05 20.34 1.25
C ALA A 301 4.01 19.89 2.71
N LYS A 302 2.93 20.20 3.42
CA LYS A 302 2.70 19.80 4.81
C LYS A 302 2.58 18.28 4.96
N LEU A 303 1.91 17.60 4.03
CA LEU A 303 1.84 16.14 4.02
C LEU A 303 3.23 15.52 3.83
N THR A 304 4.05 16.04 2.90
CA THR A 304 5.44 15.60 2.73
C THR A 304 6.29 15.85 3.98
N GLN A 305 6.11 16.99 4.65
CA GLN A 305 6.80 17.28 5.92
C GLN A 305 6.37 16.33 7.04
N LEU A 306 5.06 16.09 7.20
CA LEU A 306 4.54 15.13 8.17
C LEU A 306 5.07 13.72 7.90
N PHE A 307 5.15 13.32 6.64
CA PHE A 307 5.70 12.02 6.26
C PHE A 307 7.16 11.89 6.69
N THR A 308 7.97 12.92 6.44
CA THR A 308 9.38 12.99 6.90
C THR A 308 9.48 12.88 8.43
N VAL A 309 8.60 13.58 9.16
CA VAL A 309 8.53 13.50 10.63
C VAL A 309 8.16 12.08 11.09
N GLY A 310 7.20 11.43 10.43
CA GLY A 310 6.82 10.04 10.72
C GLY A 310 7.97 9.06 10.56
N ILE A 311 8.74 9.18 9.48
CA ILE A 311 9.94 8.35 9.24
C ILE A 311 11.00 8.60 10.31
N ASN A 312 11.27 9.85 10.68
CA ASN A 312 12.25 10.17 11.73
C ASN A 312 11.83 9.59 13.08
N LEU A 313 10.56 9.72 13.47
CA LEU A 313 10.02 9.12 14.70
C LEU A 313 10.13 7.60 14.70
N LEU A 314 9.89 6.96 13.55
CA LEU A 314 10.07 5.51 13.39
C LEU A 314 11.55 5.12 13.57
N ASN A 315 12.48 5.85 12.96
CA ASN A 315 13.92 5.61 13.08
C ASN A 315 14.43 5.80 14.52
N GLU A 316 13.84 6.75 15.25
CA GLU A 316 14.08 6.97 16.68
C GLU A 316 13.40 5.92 17.59
N GLY A 317 12.64 4.97 17.04
CA GLY A 317 11.89 3.96 17.79
C GLY A 317 10.63 4.48 18.50
N LYS A 318 10.21 5.73 18.23
CA LYS A 318 8.99 6.35 18.77
C LYS A 318 7.74 5.88 18.03
N LEU A 319 7.48 4.58 18.07
CA LEU A 319 6.47 3.89 17.25
C LEU A 319 5.05 4.45 17.42
N LYS A 320 4.63 4.76 18.66
CA LYS A 320 3.30 5.34 18.92
C LYS A 320 3.12 6.69 18.23
N SER A 321 4.13 7.56 18.30
CA SER A 321 4.09 8.87 17.67
C SER A 321 4.13 8.76 16.14
N ALA A 322 4.98 7.87 15.61
CA ALA A 322 5.04 7.59 14.17
C ALA A 322 3.67 7.10 13.64
N ARG A 323 3.02 6.19 14.37
CA ARG A 323 1.67 5.70 14.05
C ARG A 323 0.66 6.83 13.90
N VAL A 324 0.58 7.73 14.89
CA VAL A 324 -0.36 8.86 14.88
C VAL A 324 -0.12 9.77 13.67
N ILE A 325 1.15 10.03 13.33
CA ILE A 325 1.50 10.85 12.16
C ILE A 325 1.04 10.17 10.87
N PHE A 326 1.34 8.88 10.67
CA PHE A 326 0.91 8.17 9.46
C PHE A 326 -0.61 8.04 9.35
N GLU A 327 -1.32 7.76 10.45
CA GLU A 327 -2.79 7.75 10.48
C GLU A 327 -3.39 9.13 10.14
N THR A 328 -2.75 10.21 10.58
CA THR A 328 -3.16 11.58 10.24
C THR A 328 -3.02 11.87 8.75
N ILE A 329 -1.93 11.39 8.13
CA ILE A 329 -1.71 11.52 6.69
C ILE A 329 -2.77 10.71 5.92
N LEU A 330 -3.02 9.45 6.28
CA LEU A 330 -4.03 8.61 5.61
C LEU A 330 -5.47 9.14 5.76
N LYS A 331 -5.76 9.90 6.81
CA LYS A 331 -7.07 10.58 6.92
C LYS A 331 -7.26 11.65 5.84
N LYS A 332 -6.17 12.25 5.35
CA LYS A 332 -6.17 13.30 4.31
C LYS A 332 -5.95 12.73 2.91
N ASP A 333 -5.09 11.72 2.81
CA ASP A 333 -4.77 11.00 1.58
C ASP A 333 -4.88 9.49 1.80
N PRO A 334 -6.11 8.92 1.75
CA PRO A 334 -6.34 7.50 2.03
C PRO A 334 -5.64 6.53 1.08
N ASN A 335 -5.23 7.01 -0.10
CA ASN A 335 -4.62 6.20 -1.15
C ASN A 335 -3.09 6.31 -1.16
N ASN A 336 -2.49 6.93 -0.15
CA ASN A 336 -1.04 7.08 -0.04
C ASN A 336 -0.38 5.72 0.26
N GLN A 337 0.17 5.08 -0.77
CA GLN A 337 0.79 3.76 -0.66
C GLN A 337 2.01 3.78 0.28
N SER A 338 2.90 4.77 0.15
CA SER A 338 4.09 4.88 0.99
C SER A 338 3.75 5.00 2.48
N VAL A 339 2.79 5.85 2.83
CA VAL A 339 2.33 5.99 4.22
C VAL A 339 1.67 4.71 4.72
N SER A 340 0.89 4.03 3.87
CA SER A 340 0.26 2.74 4.21
C SER A 340 1.31 1.68 4.53
N SER A 341 2.36 1.56 3.70
CA SER A 341 3.48 0.66 3.95
C SER A 341 4.16 1.00 5.28
N TYR A 342 4.58 2.25 5.50
CA TYR A 342 5.23 2.61 6.76
C TYR A 342 4.35 2.42 8.00
N LEU A 343 3.04 2.67 7.91
CA LEU A 343 2.11 2.39 9.01
C LEU A 343 2.07 0.89 9.32
N GLN A 344 2.09 0.02 8.31
CA GLN A 344 2.19 -1.42 8.50
C GLN A 344 3.50 -1.80 9.22
N LEU A 345 4.65 -1.25 8.82
CA LEU A 345 5.93 -1.47 9.51
C LEU A 345 5.89 -1.05 10.98
N VAL A 346 5.31 0.12 11.26
CA VAL A 346 5.13 0.60 12.64
C VAL A 346 4.31 -0.39 13.46
N ILE A 347 3.18 -0.86 12.91
CA ILE A 347 2.30 -1.81 13.59
C ILE A 347 3.00 -3.16 13.80
N GLU A 348 3.75 -3.66 12.82
CA GLU A 348 4.53 -4.88 12.94
C GLU A 348 5.58 -4.77 14.05
N LYS A 349 6.34 -3.67 14.09
CA LYS A 349 7.31 -3.41 15.16
C LYS A 349 6.64 -3.29 16.53
N MET A 350 5.43 -2.72 16.61
CA MET A 350 4.67 -2.61 17.86
C MET A 350 4.11 -3.95 18.35
N THR A 351 3.78 -4.86 17.44
CA THR A 351 3.03 -6.09 17.74
C THR A 351 3.89 -7.35 17.73
N GLY A 352 5.16 -7.24 17.34
CA GLY A 352 6.11 -8.35 17.34
C GLY A 352 5.74 -9.46 16.35
N GLY A 353 5.05 -9.13 15.26
CA GLY A 353 4.60 -10.12 14.26
C GLY A 353 3.26 -10.80 14.57
N LYS A 354 2.62 -10.48 15.71
CA LYS A 354 1.30 -11.04 16.08
C LYS A 354 0.24 -10.86 14.99
N THR A 355 0.26 -9.73 14.27
CA THR A 355 -0.62 -9.49 13.12
C THR A 355 -0.46 -10.56 12.04
N LYS A 356 0.78 -10.97 11.75
CA LYS A 356 1.09 -12.01 10.77
C LYS A 356 0.68 -13.40 11.25
N GLU A 357 0.92 -13.70 12.51
CA GLU A 357 0.48 -14.97 13.13
C GLU A 357 -1.04 -15.13 13.06
N LEU A 358 -1.79 -14.08 13.39
CA LEU A 358 -3.25 -14.06 13.33
C LEU A 358 -3.75 -14.22 11.88
N LEU A 359 -3.11 -13.59 10.90
CA LEU A 359 -3.44 -13.78 9.48
C LEU A 359 -3.23 -15.23 9.03
N LEU A 360 -2.08 -15.82 9.35
CA LEU A 360 -1.77 -17.21 9.03
C LEU A 360 -2.79 -18.17 9.67
N SER A 361 -3.15 -17.92 10.93
CA SER A 361 -4.18 -18.69 11.63
C SER A 361 -5.56 -18.53 10.96
N ALA A 362 -5.93 -17.31 10.56
CA ALA A 362 -7.18 -17.03 9.86
C ALA A 362 -7.27 -17.80 8.52
N GLU A 363 -6.19 -17.78 7.74
CA GLU A 363 -6.10 -18.52 6.48
C GLU A 363 -6.15 -20.04 6.70
N GLU A 364 -5.50 -20.55 7.74
CA GLU A 364 -5.54 -21.98 8.06
C GLU A 364 -6.95 -22.44 8.43
N TYR A 365 -7.66 -21.66 9.27
CA TYR A 365 -9.04 -21.94 9.60
C TYR A 365 -9.94 -21.87 8.36
N TYR A 366 -9.72 -20.88 7.49
CA TYR A 366 -10.46 -20.76 6.24
C TYR A 366 -10.25 -21.98 5.33
N LYS A 367 -9.00 -22.43 5.14
CA LYS A 367 -8.67 -23.63 4.33
C LYS A 367 -9.28 -24.91 4.89
N LYS A 368 -9.43 -25.02 6.22
CA LYS A 368 -10.11 -26.14 6.89
C LYS A 368 -11.64 -26.06 6.82
N GLY A 369 -12.21 -25.05 6.16
CA GLY A 369 -13.65 -24.80 6.11
C GLY A 369 -14.23 -24.28 7.44
N ASN A 370 -13.37 -23.93 8.40
CA ASN A 370 -13.77 -23.41 9.69
C ASN A 370 -13.94 -21.89 9.65
N TYR A 371 -14.93 -21.44 8.88
CA TYR A 371 -15.15 -20.03 8.59
C TYR A 371 -15.44 -19.14 9.82
N PRO A 372 -16.17 -19.57 10.87
CA PRO A 372 -16.40 -18.74 12.04
C PRO A 372 -15.09 -18.36 12.77
N GLN A 373 -14.17 -19.31 12.91
CA GLN A 373 -12.86 -19.09 13.53
C GLN A 373 -12.01 -18.19 12.63
N ALA A 374 -12.00 -18.44 11.31
CA ALA A 374 -11.29 -17.58 10.36
C ALA A 374 -11.73 -16.10 10.46
N ARG A 375 -13.04 -15.84 10.50
CA ARG A 375 -13.60 -14.49 10.69
C ARG A 375 -13.14 -13.86 12.01
N THR A 376 -13.13 -14.64 13.08
CA THR A 376 -12.69 -14.18 14.41
C THR A 376 -11.23 -13.74 14.38
N GLU A 377 -10.35 -14.52 13.74
CA GLU A 377 -8.93 -14.17 13.61
C GLU A 377 -8.74 -12.91 12.74
N TYR A 378 -9.44 -12.81 11.59
CA TYR A 378 -9.41 -11.58 10.78
C TYR A 378 -9.90 -10.34 11.55
N GLN A 379 -10.93 -10.47 12.39
CA GLN A 379 -11.40 -9.37 13.23
C GLN A 379 -10.35 -8.93 14.26
N LYS A 380 -9.61 -9.86 14.87
CA LYS A 380 -8.48 -9.52 15.75
C LYS A 380 -7.38 -8.76 15.01
N VAL A 381 -7.10 -9.15 13.76
CA VAL A 381 -6.15 -8.43 12.90
C VAL A 381 -6.64 -7.00 12.66
N LEU A 382 -7.91 -6.82 12.30
CA LEU A 382 -8.50 -5.51 12.06
C LEU A 382 -8.61 -4.64 13.31
N PHE A 383 -8.70 -5.24 14.50
CA PHE A 383 -8.61 -4.49 15.76
C PHE A 383 -7.23 -3.87 15.96
N ILE A 384 -6.17 -4.56 15.52
CA ILE A 384 -4.78 -4.09 15.60
C ILE A 384 -4.48 -3.07 14.49
N ASN A 385 -4.82 -3.43 13.25
CA ASN A 385 -4.67 -2.61 12.05
C ASN A 385 -6.01 -2.52 11.28
N PRO A 386 -6.85 -1.50 11.58
CA PRO A 386 -8.14 -1.33 10.94
C PRO A 386 -8.08 -1.10 9.43
N ASN A 387 -6.91 -0.72 8.90
CA ASN A 387 -6.71 -0.40 7.49
C ASN A 387 -6.09 -1.53 6.68
N LEU A 388 -5.81 -2.69 7.28
CA LEU A 388 -5.17 -3.80 6.57
C LEU A 388 -6.12 -4.46 5.57
N GLN A 389 -5.87 -4.21 4.28
CA GLN A 389 -6.76 -4.62 3.19
C GLN A 389 -6.94 -6.15 3.12
N ILE A 390 -5.84 -6.91 3.23
CA ILE A 390 -5.88 -8.40 3.23
C ILE A 390 -6.83 -8.93 4.30
N ALA A 391 -6.85 -8.32 5.50
CA ALA A 391 -7.74 -8.75 6.57
C ALA A 391 -9.20 -8.35 6.32
N LYS A 392 -9.47 -7.19 5.69
CA LYS A 392 -10.82 -6.79 5.28
C LYS A 392 -11.38 -7.75 4.23
N GLU A 393 -10.59 -8.05 3.21
CA GLU A 393 -10.96 -8.98 2.13
C GLU A 393 -11.13 -10.41 2.63
N GLY A 394 -10.19 -10.87 3.48
CA GLY A 394 -10.26 -12.17 4.14
C GLY A 394 -11.53 -12.30 5.00
N LEU A 395 -11.87 -11.29 5.78
CA LEU A 395 -13.10 -11.26 6.57
C LEU A 395 -14.36 -11.30 5.69
N ALA A 396 -14.40 -10.52 4.61
CA ALA A 396 -15.53 -10.51 3.67
C ALA A 396 -15.71 -11.89 3.02
N THR A 397 -14.61 -12.46 2.52
CA THR A 397 -14.59 -13.78 1.87
C THR A 397 -15.01 -14.89 2.84
N ALA A 398 -14.46 -14.90 4.07
CA ALA A 398 -14.84 -15.87 5.10
C ALA A 398 -16.30 -15.72 5.53
N THR A 399 -16.83 -14.49 5.57
CA THR A 399 -18.25 -14.24 5.89
C THR A 399 -19.18 -14.80 4.81
N PHE A 400 -18.85 -14.56 3.54
CA PHE A 400 -19.61 -15.12 2.43
C PHE A 400 -19.54 -16.66 2.40
N ALA A 401 -18.35 -17.23 2.56
CA ALA A 401 -18.16 -18.68 2.55
C ALA A 401 -18.92 -19.37 3.71
N GLN A 402 -18.94 -18.78 4.91
CA GLN A 402 -19.75 -19.27 6.02
C GLN A 402 -21.24 -19.29 5.67
N SER A 403 -21.75 -18.20 5.11
CA SER A 403 -23.14 -18.11 4.67
C SER A 403 -23.48 -19.16 3.61
N GLU A 404 -22.61 -19.40 2.62
CA GLU A 404 -22.84 -20.48 1.65
C GLU A 404 -22.81 -21.88 2.28
N ALA A 405 -21.93 -22.14 3.24
CA ALA A 405 -21.92 -23.42 3.96
C ALA A 405 -23.22 -23.65 4.75
N GLU A 406 -23.72 -22.59 5.41
CA GLU A 406 -25.02 -22.61 6.08
C GLU A 406 -26.15 -22.88 5.06
N ARG A 407 -26.15 -22.20 3.91
CA ARG A 407 -27.11 -22.43 2.81
C ARG A 407 -27.12 -23.89 2.32
N ILE A 408 -25.94 -24.47 2.05
CA ILE A 408 -25.81 -25.86 1.59
C ILE A 408 -26.32 -26.84 2.66
N SER A 409 -26.04 -26.55 3.93
CA SER A 409 -26.58 -27.35 5.04
C SER A 409 -28.10 -27.27 5.10
N ALA A 410 -28.68 -26.08 4.87
CA ALA A 410 -30.12 -25.88 4.78
C ALA A 410 -30.74 -26.68 3.63
N GLU A 411 -30.12 -26.66 2.45
CA GLU A 411 -30.57 -27.42 1.28
C GLU A 411 -30.59 -28.93 1.56
N ARG A 412 -29.55 -29.46 2.21
CA ARG A 412 -29.50 -30.86 2.65
C ARG A 412 -30.62 -31.18 3.64
N LEU A 413 -30.89 -30.30 4.60
CA LEU A 413 -31.99 -30.47 5.56
C LEU A 413 -33.34 -30.51 4.84
N ALA A 414 -33.56 -29.62 3.86
CA ALA A 414 -34.78 -29.57 3.07
C ALA A 414 -34.99 -30.89 2.30
N ARG A 415 -33.94 -31.41 1.64
CA ARG A 415 -33.99 -32.69 0.90
C ARG A 415 -34.29 -33.90 1.78
N THR A 416 -33.92 -33.85 3.06
CA THR A 416 -34.22 -34.91 4.05
C THR A 416 -35.58 -34.74 4.73
N GLY A 417 -36.40 -33.79 4.28
CA GLY A 417 -37.74 -33.52 4.83
C GLY A 417 -37.74 -32.71 6.13
N LYS A 418 -36.58 -32.26 6.62
CA LYS A 418 -36.45 -31.42 7.82
C LYS A 418 -36.66 -29.95 7.49
N VAL A 419 -37.87 -29.63 7.05
CA VAL A 419 -38.23 -28.32 6.47
C VAL A 419 -37.98 -27.15 7.42
N PHE A 420 -38.40 -27.23 8.67
CA PHE A 420 -38.22 -26.13 9.63
C PHE A 420 -36.75 -25.91 10.02
N ASP A 421 -35.96 -26.98 10.12
CA ASP A 421 -34.52 -26.88 10.34
C ASP A 421 -33.82 -26.25 9.14
N ALA A 422 -34.27 -26.58 7.92
CA ALA A 422 -33.79 -25.93 6.71
C ALA A 422 -34.10 -24.42 6.71
N ILE A 423 -35.33 -24.02 7.04
CA ILE A 423 -35.70 -22.60 7.14
C ILE A 423 -34.81 -21.88 8.18
N LYS A 424 -34.64 -22.46 9.37
CA LYS A 424 -33.76 -21.88 10.41
C LYS A 424 -32.31 -21.73 9.91
N MET A 425 -31.81 -22.69 9.16
CA MET A 425 -30.46 -22.67 8.63
C MET A 425 -30.31 -21.63 7.49
N TYR A 426 -31.30 -21.48 6.61
CA TYR A 426 -31.33 -20.38 5.64
C TYR A 426 -31.34 -19.01 6.32
N LEU A 427 -32.09 -18.86 7.40
CA LEU A 427 -32.09 -17.63 8.21
C LEU A 427 -30.73 -17.39 8.89
N SER A 428 -30.02 -18.44 9.31
CA SER A 428 -28.64 -18.32 9.79
C SER A 428 -27.74 -17.77 8.69
N SER A 429 -27.81 -18.36 7.49
CA SER A 429 -27.02 -17.91 6.33
C SER A 429 -27.23 -16.41 6.06
N LEU A 430 -28.48 -15.96 6.07
CA LEU A 430 -28.83 -14.55 5.86
C LEU A 430 -28.45 -13.64 7.04
N ARG A 431 -28.38 -14.15 8.26
CA ARG A 431 -27.83 -13.40 9.40
C ARG A 431 -26.32 -13.21 9.26
N THR A 432 -25.63 -14.22 8.75
CA THR A 432 -24.19 -14.19 8.50
C THR A 432 -23.84 -13.27 7.33
N TYR A 433 -24.56 -13.39 6.20
CA TYR A 433 -24.38 -12.54 5.02
C TYR A 433 -25.75 -12.20 4.41
N PRO A 434 -26.34 -11.03 4.77
CA PRO A 434 -27.68 -10.64 4.32
C PRO A 434 -27.85 -10.52 2.80
N GLN A 435 -26.76 -10.30 2.07
CA GLN A 435 -26.75 -10.16 0.61
C GLN A 435 -26.68 -11.51 -0.13
N ASN A 436 -26.79 -12.66 0.56
CA ASN A 436 -26.78 -13.97 -0.10
C ASN A 436 -28.09 -14.19 -0.89
N SER A 437 -28.08 -13.82 -2.17
CA SER A 437 -29.25 -13.92 -3.05
C SER A 437 -29.78 -15.35 -3.22
N LYS A 438 -28.89 -16.36 -3.23
CA LYS A 438 -29.29 -17.78 -3.30
C LYS A 438 -30.07 -18.19 -2.06
N SER A 439 -29.57 -17.83 -0.87
CA SER A 439 -30.26 -18.10 0.39
C SER A 439 -31.61 -17.40 0.47
N VAL A 440 -31.72 -16.16 -0.03
CA VAL A 440 -33.00 -15.44 -0.12
C VAL A 440 -33.98 -16.20 -1.02
N GLY A 441 -33.56 -16.58 -2.23
CA GLY A 441 -34.41 -17.27 -3.19
C GLY A 441 -34.88 -18.63 -2.70
N GLU A 442 -33.97 -19.45 -2.17
CA GLU A 442 -34.27 -20.79 -1.65
C GLU A 442 -35.17 -20.73 -0.40
N LEU A 443 -34.92 -19.78 0.51
CA LEU A 443 -35.79 -19.51 1.65
C LEU A 443 -37.20 -19.11 1.20
N SER A 444 -37.30 -18.24 0.19
CA SER A 444 -38.60 -17.84 -0.35
C SER A 444 -39.34 -19.03 -0.94
N HIS A 445 -38.65 -19.87 -1.71
CA HIS A 445 -39.24 -21.05 -2.34
C HIS A 445 -39.79 -22.03 -1.29
N ILE A 446 -38.99 -22.39 -0.26
CA ILE A 446 -39.43 -23.33 0.77
C ILE A 446 -40.57 -22.77 1.61
N ARG A 447 -40.60 -21.45 1.87
CA ARG A 447 -41.74 -20.80 2.54
C ARG A 447 -43.01 -20.92 1.71
N VAL A 448 -42.93 -20.60 0.41
CA VAL A 448 -44.08 -20.69 -0.50
C VAL A 448 -44.63 -22.11 -0.56
N SER A 449 -43.78 -23.14 -0.60
CA SER A 449 -44.25 -24.54 -0.60
C SER A 449 -44.97 -24.96 0.68
N GLU A 450 -44.74 -24.27 1.80
CA GLU A 450 -45.33 -24.58 3.11
C GLU A 450 -46.53 -23.68 3.47
N LEU A 451 -46.79 -22.60 2.70
CA LEU A 451 -47.86 -21.63 2.98
C LEU A 451 -49.24 -22.30 3.10
N SER A 452 -49.54 -23.28 2.23
CA SER A 452 -50.84 -23.96 2.23
C SER A 452 -51.08 -24.78 3.50
N LYS A 453 -50.03 -25.24 4.17
CA LYS A 453 -50.11 -26.05 5.39
C LYS A 453 -50.32 -25.22 6.67
N ILE A 454 -50.16 -23.90 6.60
CA ILE A 454 -50.33 -23.00 7.76
C ILE A 454 -51.70 -23.19 8.42
N SER A 455 -52.77 -23.35 7.63
CA SER A 455 -54.12 -23.56 8.17
C SER A 455 -54.21 -24.82 9.03
N ASP A 456 -53.55 -25.90 8.62
CA ASP A 456 -53.59 -27.17 9.35
C ASP A 456 -52.73 -27.10 10.62
N TYR A 457 -51.54 -26.50 10.53
CA TYR A 457 -50.70 -26.23 11.70
C TYR A 457 -51.42 -25.31 12.71
N LEU A 458 -52.18 -24.31 12.26
CA LEU A 458 -52.95 -23.45 13.16
C LEU A 458 -54.02 -24.23 13.92
N LYS A 459 -54.78 -25.10 13.23
CA LYS A 459 -55.81 -25.93 13.86
C LYS A 459 -55.20 -26.86 14.91
N GLU A 460 -54.14 -27.56 14.55
CA GLU A 460 -53.43 -28.46 15.45
C GLU A 460 -52.83 -27.71 16.66
N GLY A 461 -52.24 -26.53 16.45
CA GLY A 461 -51.61 -25.73 17.50
C GLY A 461 -52.60 -25.19 18.52
N ILE A 462 -53.78 -24.79 18.05
CA ILE A 462 -54.91 -24.36 18.90
C ILE A 462 -55.49 -25.55 19.68
N ASN A 463 -55.55 -26.74 19.08
CA ASN A 463 -55.97 -27.95 19.77
C ASN A 463 -54.99 -28.32 20.89
N LEU A 464 -53.68 -28.34 20.60
CA LEU A 464 -52.62 -28.58 21.61
C LEU A 464 -52.68 -27.54 22.75
N TYR A 465 -52.90 -26.26 22.42
CA TYR A 465 -53.11 -25.21 23.42
C TYR A 465 -54.31 -25.53 24.34
N SER A 466 -55.43 -25.96 23.76
CA SER A 466 -56.66 -26.28 24.49
C SER A 466 -56.48 -27.51 25.39
N GLN A 467 -55.66 -28.47 24.97
CA GLN A 467 -55.25 -29.64 25.73
C GLN A 467 -54.20 -29.36 26.82
N ARG A 468 -53.76 -28.10 26.94
CA ARG A 468 -52.70 -27.65 27.88
C ARG A 468 -51.31 -28.19 27.56
N GLU A 469 -51.08 -28.68 26.34
CA GLU A 469 -49.77 -29.08 25.84
C GLU A 469 -49.01 -27.87 25.27
N TYR A 470 -48.66 -26.92 26.14
CA TYR A 470 -48.15 -25.61 25.72
C TYR A 470 -46.80 -25.69 25.00
N GLU A 471 -45.92 -26.61 25.35
CA GLU A 471 -44.62 -26.82 24.69
C GLU A 471 -44.78 -27.26 23.23
N ASN A 472 -45.72 -28.17 22.95
CA ASN A 472 -46.00 -28.63 21.59
C ASN A 472 -46.70 -27.52 20.78
N SER A 473 -47.65 -26.82 21.42
CA SER A 473 -48.34 -25.66 20.87
C SER A 473 -47.35 -24.55 20.46
N ILE A 474 -46.40 -24.20 21.34
CA ILE A 474 -45.33 -23.21 21.07
C ILE A 474 -44.52 -23.60 19.84
N ARG A 475 -44.02 -24.84 19.79
CA ARG A 475 -43.22 -25.33 18.67
C ARG A 475 -43.95 -25.18 17.34
N LEU A 476 -45.24 -25.48 17.31
CA LEU A 476 -46.03 -25.40 16.08
C LEU A 476 -46.31 -23.96 15.64
N PHE A 477 -46.54 -23.04 16.57
CA PHE A 477 -46.66 -21.62 16.23
C PHE A 477 -45.33 -21.00 15.80
N GLU A 478 -44.20 -21.40 16.40
CA GLU A 478 -42.86 -21.02 15.91
C GLU A 478 -42.62 -21.52 14.48
N HIS A 479 -43.05 -22.75 14.15
CA HIS A 479 -43.01 -23.29 12.80
C HIS A 479 -43.82 -22.45 11.80
N ILE A 480 -45.03 -22.03 12.17
CA ILE A 480 -45.84 -21.12 11.34
C ILE A 480 -45.10 -19.80 11.11
N LEU A 481 -44.48 -19.22 12.15
CA LEU A 481 -43.76 -17.94 12.03
C LEU A 481 -42.43 -18.06 11.25
N LEU A 482 -41.86 -19.26 11.14
CA LEU A 482 -40.74 -19.51 10.23
C LEU A 482 -41.20 -19.45 8.77
N ILE A 483 -42.43 -19.91 8.47
CA ILE A 483 -43.04 -19.87 7.14
C ILE A 483 -43.52 -18.45 6.80
N ASP A 484 -44.40 -17.89 7.63
CA ASP A 484 -44.94 -16.54 7.52
C ASP A 484 -44.71 -15.77 8.83
N PRO A 485 -43.64 -14.95 8.91
CA PRO A 485 -43.37 -14.12 10.08
C PRO A 485 -44.48 -13.12 10.42
N SER A 486 -45.41 -12.85 9.49
CA SER A 486 -46.49 -11.88 9.64
C SER A 486 -47.85 -12.47 10.07
N ASP A 487 -47.96 -13.80 10.26
CA ASP A 487 -49.22 -14.41 10.69
C ASP A 487 -49.59 -13.99 12.12
N LYS A 488 -50.57 -13.09 12.23
CA LYS A 488 -51.04 -12.51 13.50
C LYS A 488 -51.61 -13.54 14.46
N ARG A 489 -52.22 -14.62 13.95
CA ARG A 489 -52.84 -15.65 14.81
C ARG A 489 -51.74 -16.47 15.46
N ALA A 490 -50.74 -16.90 14.70
CA ALA A 490 -49.59 -17.62 15.24
C ALA A 490 -48.82 -16.76 16.26
N GLN A 491 -48.63 -15.46 16.00
CA GLN A 491 -48.02 -14.54 16.97
C GLN A 491 -48.81 -14.47 18.29
N GLU A 492 -50.12 -14.30 18.21
CA GLU A 492 -50.97 -14.19 19.40
C GLU A 492 -51.04 -15.49 20.19
N TYR A 493 -51.26 -16.62 19.52
CA TYR A 493 -51.30 -17.91 20.20
C TYR A 493 -49.93 -18.33 20.75
N LEU A 494 -48.82 -18.03 20.07
CA LEU A 494 -47.49 -18.22 20.64
C LEU A 494 -47.31 -17.44 21.94
N ARG A 495 -47.76 -16.19 21.99
CA ARG A 495 -47.73 -15.35 23.20
C ARG A 495 -48.58 -15.96 24.32
N LEU A 496 -49.79 -16.41 24.00
CA LEU A 496 -50.70 -17.05 24.96
C LEU A 496 -50.14 -18.37 25.50
N SER A 497 -49.60 -19.23 24.64
CA SER A 497 -49.00 -20.52 25.02
C SER A 497 -47.79 -20.32 25.93
N ASN A 498 -46.90 -19.35 25.62
CA ASN A 498 -45.76 -19.01 26.48
C ASN A 498 -46.23 -18.55 27.88
N LYS A 499 -47.21 -17.64 27.95
CA LYS A 499 -47.75 -17.15 29.23
C LYS A 499 -48.37 -18.27 30.08
N LYS A 500 -49.10 -19.20 29.44
CA LYS A 500 -49.73 -20.33 30.16
C LYS A 500 -48.71 -21.37 30.61
N ARG A 501 -47.70 -21.67 29.81
CA ARG A 501 -46.57 -22.53 30.18
C ARG A 501 -45.87 -21.99 31.43
N GLU A 502 -45.50 -20.71 31.42
CA GLU A 502 -44.82 -20.05 32.53
C GLU A 502 -45.67 -20.08 33.82
N ALA A 503 -46.97 -19.78 33.71
CA ALA A 503 -47.88 -19.86 34.85
C ALA A 503 -47.95 -21.28 35.46
N ILE A 504 -47.90 -22.33 34.64
CA ILE A 504 -47.88 -23.73 35.12
C ILE A 504 -46.57 -24.07 35.80
N GLN A 505 -45.43 -23.65 35.23
CA GLN A 505 -44.11 -23.87 35.83
C GLN A 505 -44.02 -23.20 37.21
N ILE A 506 -44.54 -21.98 37.36
CA ILE A 506 -44.61 -21.27 38.64
C ILE A 506 -45.51 -22.02 39.65
N LEU A 507 -46.67 -22.51 39.21
CA LEU A 507 -47.58 -23.27 40.09
C LEU A 507 -47.00 -24.63 40.51
N GLN A 508 -46.25 -25.30 39.63
CA GLN A 508 -45.55 -26.53 39.95
C GLN A 508 -44.42 -26.27 40.94
N ALA A 509 -43.58 -25.26 40.71
CA ALA A 509 -42.50 -24.88 41.64
C ALA A 509 -43.01 -24.51 43.04
N LYS A 510 -44.21 -23.93 43.15
CA LYS A 510 -44.89 -23.64 44.43
C LYS A 510 -45.52 -24.85 45.12
N ARG A 511 -45.64 -25.99 44.43
CA ARG A 511 -46.13 -27.26 45.01
C ARG A 511 -45.00 -28.19 45.42
N THR A 512 -43.79 -27.97 44.90
CA THR A 512 -42.57 -28.74 45.23
C THR A 512 -41.75 -28.09 46.35
N ASN A 513 -42.03 -26.83 46.68
CA ASN A 513 -41.63 -26.15 47.92
C ASN A 513 -42.80 -26.20 48.90
#